data_AF-A0A520SCY0-F1
#
_entry.id   AF-A0A520SCY0-F1
#
_cell.length_a   1.000
_cell.length_b   1.000
_cell.length_c   1.000
_cell.angle_alpha   90.00
_cell.angle_beta   90.00
_cell.angle_gamma   90.00
#
_symmetry.space_group_name_H-M   'P 1'
#
loop_
_entity.id
_entity.type
_entity.pdbx_description
1 polymer ?
#
loop_
_entity_poly.entity_id
_entity_poly.type
_entity_poly.pdbx_seq_one_letter_code
_entity_poly.pdbx_strand_id
1 'polypeptide(L)'
;MPEPISVESVIPDGLCSRGEFQAQRDKLESLLRDASRAAMYGGRVASDDLADMTLEREVEHRLQGLILRAKGIVSEEMLVRHQREIPVDEIPDYAVTHLLIELGERELRSGAKQ
;
A
#
# COMPACT_ATOMS: atom_id res chain seq x y z
N MET A 1 -30.41 -17.45 8.58
CA MET A 1 -30.31 -16.01 8.27
C MET A 1 -29.80 -15.31 9.52
N PRO A 2 -28.54 -14.87 9.59
CA PRO A 2 -28.13 -13.95 10.64
C PRO A 2 -27.75 -12.57 10.07
N GLU A 3 -28.13 -11.55 10.84
CA GLU A 3 -28.10 -10.12 10.57
C GLU A 3 -26.67 -9.52 10.54
N PRO A 4 -26.49 -8.34 9.91
CA PRO A 4 -25.18 -7.68 9.86
C PRO A 4 -24.81 -7.10 11.23
N ILE A 5 -23.67 -7.53 11.76
CA ILE A 5 -23.12 -7.04 13.03
C ILE A 5 -22.44 -5.69 12.77
N SER A 6 -22.92 -4.64 13.44
CA SER A 6 -22.41 -3.27 13.37
C SER A 6 -20.92 -3.16 13.73
N VAL A 7 -20.22 -2.32 12.97
CA VAL A 7 -18.76 -2.08 12.97
C VAL A 7 -18.23 -1.41 14.25
N GLU A 8 -19.06 -1.27 15.27
CA GLU A 8 -18.79 -0.42 16.42
C GLU A 8 -18.21 -1.17 17.63
N SER A 9 -18.11 -2.51 17.58
CA SER A 9 -17.88 -3.29 18.81
C SER A 9 -16.46 -3.80 19.07
N VAL A 10 -15.43 -3.51 18.25
CA VAL A 10 -14.10 -4.09 18.51
C VAL A 10 -12.97 -3.15 18.10
N ILE A 11 -12.64 -2.17 18.94
CA ILE A 11 -11.28 -1.62 18.97
C ILE A 11 -10.79 -1.68 20.41
N PRO A 12 -9.78 -2.51 20.73
CA PRO A 12 -9.16 -2.50 22.05
C PRO A 12 -8.39 -1.19 22.24
N ASP A 13 -8.73 -0.49 23.32
CA ASP A 13 -8.00 0.65 23.82
C ASP A 13 -6.56 0.25 24.19
N GLY A 14 -5.58 0.91 23.58
CA GLY A 14 -4.20 0.89 24.02
C GLY A 14 -3.25 0.26 23.02
N LEU A 15 -2.48 1.11 22.33
CA LEU A 15 -1.03 0.99 22.03
C LEU A 15 -0.56 1.93 20.89
N CYS A 16 -1.35 2.92 20.49
CA CYS A 16 -0.88 4.13 19.82
C CYS A 16 -1.94 5.22 20.06
N SER A 17 -1.57 6.41 20.54
CA SER A 17 -2.57 7.43 20.77
C SER A 17 -3.15 7.80 19.41
N ARG A 18 -4.48 7.71 19.25
CA ARG A 18 -5.20 7.98 17.99
C ARG A 18 -4.74 9.26 17.27
N GLY A 19 -4.18 10.24 18.01
CA GLY A 19 -3.58 11.46 17.46
C GLY A 19 -2.20 11.30 16.81
N GLU A 20 -1.35 10.36 17.24
CA GLU A 20 -0.04 10.12 16.64
C GLU A 20 -0.17 9.47 15.26
N PHE A 21 -1.10 8.52 15.14
CA PHE A 21 -1.46 7.91 13.86
C PHE A 21 -2.04 8.95 12.89
N GLN A 22 -2.89 9.84 13.39
CA GLN A 22 -3.45 10.93 12.60
C GLN A 22 -2.36 11.90 12.11
N ALA A 23 -1.41 12.27 12.98
CA ALA A 23 -0.31 13.16 12.62
C ALA A 23 0.64 12.55 11.57
N GLN A 24 0.91 11.25 11.65
CA GLN A 24 1.69 10.55 10.63
C GLN A 24 0.97 10.52 9.28
N ARG A 25 -0.35 10.31 9.30
CA ARG A 25 -1.19 10.32 8.10
C ARG A 25 -1.20 11.68 7.42
N ASP A 26 -1.37 12.75 8.19
CA ASP A 26 -1.41 14.11 7.66
C ASP A 26 -0.04 14.53 7.08
N LYS A 27 1.06 14.08 7.68
CA LYS A 27 2.42 14.28 7.16
C LYS A 27 2.64 13.59 5.80
N LEU A 28 2.12 12.38 5.63
CA LEU A 28 2.21 11.64 4.37
C LEU A 28 1.43 12.34 3.25
N GLU A 29 0.25 12.87 3.55
CA GLU A 29 -0.57 13.61 2.59
C GLU A 29 0.15 14.88 2.08
N SER A 30 0.84 15.61 2.97
CA SER A 30 1.63 16.78 2.57
C SER A 30 2.74 16.43 1.57
N LEU A 31 3.49 15.36 1.85
CA LEU A 31 4.63 14.94 1.02
C LEU A 31 4.18 14.54 -0.39
N LEU A 32 3.03 13.89 -0.50
CA LEU A 32 2.45 13.51 -1.81
C LEU A 32 2.05 14.74 -2.63
N ARG A 33 1.46 15.77 -2.00
CA ARG A 33 1.10 17.02 -2.68
C ARG A 33 2.33 17.79 -3.17
N ASP A 34 3.42 17.78 -2.40
CA ASP A 34 4.69 18.43 -2.79
C ASP A 34 5.37 17.73 -3.96
N ALA A 35 5.41 16.39 -3.95
CA ALA A 35 5.96 15.60 -5.05
C ALA A 35 5.16 15.80 -6.35
N SER A 36 3.82 15.84 -6.26
CA SER A 36 2.95 16.09 -7.41
C SER A 36 3.18 17.47 -8.03
N ARG A 37 3.40 18.51 -7.20
CA ARG A 37 3.76 19.84 -7.69
C ARG A 37 5.13 19.85 -8.36
N ALA A 38 6.14 19.21 -7.77
CA ALA A 38 7.49 19.17 -8.34
C ALA A 38 7.50 18.52 -9.74
N ALA A 39 6.73 17.44 -9.92
CA ALA A 39 6.59 16.77 -11.22
C ALA A 39 5.93 17.65 -12.29
N MET A 40 4.94 18.48 -11.91
CA MET A 40 4.24 19.37 -12.84
C MET A 40 5.09 20.57 -13.30
N TYR A 41 6.01 21.07 -12.47
CA TYR A 41 6.81 22.27 -12.76
C TYR A 41 8.25 21.97 -13.23
N GLY A 42 8.77 20.75 -13.05
CA GLY A 42 10.16 20.38 -13.37
C GLY A 42 10.42 19.87 -14.80
N GLY A 43 9.39 19.71 -15.64
CA GLY A 43 9.47 19.04 -16.93
C GLY A 43 10.00 19.91 -18.09
N ARG A 44 11.25 20.40 -18.01
CA ARG A 44 12.00 20.82 -19.20
C ARG A 44 13.50 20.67 -18.95
N VAL A 45 14.13 19.84 -19.81
CA VAL A 45 15.57 19.71 -20.15
C VAL A 45 16.25 18.37 -19.77
N ALA A 46 16.39 17.53 -20.81
CA ALA A 46 17.51 16.62 -21.15
C ALA A 46 17.65 15.19 -20.57
N SER A 47 17.95 14.25 -21.50
CA SER A 47 18.48 12.87 -21.37
C SER A 47 17.48 11.70 -21.40
N ASP A 48 16.82 11.45 -22.54
CA ASP A 48 15.81 10.37 -22.68
C ASP A 48 16.31 8.95 -22.33
N ASP A 49 17.45 8.47 -22.84
CA ASP A 49 17.83 7.07 -22.60
C ASP A 49 18.30 6.76 -21.15
N LEU A 50 18.97 7.71 -20.50
CA LEU A 50 19.41 7.56 -19.10
C LEU A 50 18.27 7.85 -18.12
N ALA A 51 17.36 8.77 -18.47
CA ALA A 51 16.15 9.06 -17.70
C ALA A 51 15.17 7.89 -17.75
N ASP A 52 15.01 7.24 -18.90
CA ASP A 52 14.18 6.04 -19.02
C ASP A 52 14.77 4.87 -18.24
N MET A 53 16.08 4.62 -18.31
CA MET A 53 16.71 3.58 -17.47
C MET A 53 16.63 3.90 -15.97
N THR A 54 16.64 5.17 -15.57
CA THR A 54 16.44 5.54 -14.15
C THR A 54 14.99 5.42 -13.72
N LEU A 55 14.04 5.76 -14.59
CA LEU A 55 12.61 5.59 -14.36
C LEU A 55 12.25 4.09 -14.24
N GLU A 56 12.73 3.25 -15.15
CA GLU A 56 12.53 1.80 -15.09
C GLU A 56 13.05 1.22 -13.78
N ARG A 57 14.25 1.63 -13.35
CA ARG A 57 14.85 1.17 -12.10
C ARG A 57 14.08 1.66 -10.88
N GLU A 58 13.55 2.88 -10.93
CA GLU A 58 12.71 3.43 -9.86
C GLU A 58 11.37 2.68 -9.77
N VAL A 59 10.75 2.41 -10.92
CA VAL A 59 9.51 1.63 -11.03
C VAL A 59 9.74 0.22 -10.51
N GLU A 60 10.83 -0.43 -10.89
CA GLU A 60 11.21 -1.75 -10.39
C GLU A 60 11.37 -1.73 -8.86
N HIS A 61 12.10 -0.76 -8.32
CA HIS A 61 12.29 -0.65 -6.87
C HIS A 61 10.96 -0.43 -6.12
N ARG A 62 10.08 0.41 -6.68
CA ARG A 62 8.74 0.63 -6.13
C ARG A 62 7.90 -0.65 -6.17
N LEU A 63 7.95 -1.40 -7.27
CA LEU A 63 7.27 -2.68 -7.45
C LEU A 63 7.79 -3.73 -6.45
N GLN A 64 9.10 -3.85 -6.28
CA GLN A 64 9.72 -4.75 -5.29
C GLN A 64 9.25 -4.40 -3.87
N GLY A 65 9.19 -3.10 -3.54
CA GLY A 65 8.66 -2.65 -2.25
C GLY A 65 7.17 -2.96 -2.07
N LEU A 66 6.37 -2.86 -3.13
CA LEU A 66 4.94 -3.24 -3.11
C LEU A 66 4.77 -4.75 -2.91
N ILE A 67 5.55 -5.55 -3.63
CA ILE A 67 5.53 -7.02 -3.53
C ILE A 67 5.92 -7.44 -2.10
N LEU A 68 6.98 -6.87 -1.54
CA LEU A 68 7.42 -7.22 -0.18
C LEU A 68 6.34 -6.89 0.86
N ARG A 69 5.69 -5.72 0.74
CA ARG A 69 4.57 -5.35 1.61
C ARG A 69 3.39 -6.30 1.45
N ALA A 70 3.02 -6.65 0.23
CA ALA A 70 1.94 -7.58 -0.04
C ALA A 70 2.26 -9.00 0.50
N LYS A 71 3.51 -9.47 0.38
CA LYS A 71 3.96 -10.72 1.02
C LYS A 71 3.82 -10.66 2.54
N GLY A 72 4.18 -9.53 3.16
CA GLY A 72 3.97 -9.29 4.60
C GLY A 72 2.50 -9.39 5.00
N ILE A 73 1.60 -8.77 4.24
CA ILE A 73 0.15 -8.84 4.49
C ILE A 73 -0.38 -10.28 4.42
N VAL A 74 0.02 -11.04 3.39
CA VAL A 74 -0.40 -12.45 3.26
C VAL A 74 0.18 -13.28 4.42
N SER A 75 1.42 -13.03 4.83
CA SER A 75 2.04 -13.70 5.99
C SER A 75 1.26 -13.43 7.28
N GLU A 76 0.90 -12.17 7.55
CA GLU A 76 0.08 -11.80 8.70
C GLU A 76 -1.32 -12.42 8.62
N GLU A 77 -1.95 -12.41 7.45
CA GLU A 77 -3.24 -13.04 7.24
C GLU A 77 -3.19 -14.55 7.54
N MET A 78 -2.09 -15.22 7.14
CA MET A 78 -1.87 -16.62 7.45
C MET A 78 -1.72 -16.87 8.95
N LEU A 79 -1.02 -15.99 9.66
CA LEU A 79 -0.89 -16.06 11.11
C LEU A 79 -2.24 -15.88 11.80
N VAL A 80 -3.03 -14.87 11.39
CA VAL A 80 -4.30 -14.54 12.04
C VAL A 80 -5.39 -15.56 11.72
N ARG A 81 -5.58 -15.91 10.45
CA ARG A 81 -6.69 -16.78 10.01
C ARG A 81 -6.43 -18.26 10.25
N HIS A 82 -5.16 -18.68 10.21
CA HIS A 82 -4.80 -20.10 10.22
C HIS A 82 -3.83 -20.48 11.34
N GLN A 83 -3.47 -19.54 12.23
CA GLN A 83 -2.46 -19.76 13.30
C GLN A 83 -1.15 -20.34 12.76
N ARG A 84 -0.82 -19.99 11.53
CA ARG A 84 0.36 -20.49 10.84
C ARG A 84 1.25 -19.32 10.47
N GLU A 85 2.39 -19.25 11.14
CA GLU A 85 3.46 -18.36 10.74
C GLU A 85 4.09 -18.92 9.46
N ILE A 86 4.07 -18.12 8.40
CA ILE A 86 4.77 -18.39 7.15
C ILE A 86 5.67 -17.20 6.89
N PRO A 87 6.99 -17.38 6.77
CA PRO A 87 7.89 -16.27 6.56
C PRO A 87 7.66 -15.66 5.17
N VAL A 88 7.95 -14.36 5.05
CA VAL A 88 7.60 -13.54 3.88
C VAL A 88 8.22 -14.08 2.58
N ASP A 89 9.41 -14.66 2.65
CA ASP A 89 10.13 -15.26 1.52
C ASP A 89 9.50 -16.57 1.03
N GLU A 90 8.74 -17.27 1.87
CA GLU A 90 8.00 -18.48 1.52
C GLU A 90 6.59 -18.19 0.96
N ILE A 91 6.15 -16.93 0.95
CA ILE A 91 4.85 -16.56 0.41
C ILE A 91 4.85 -16.72 -1.12
N PRO A 92 3.92 -17.51 -1.68
CA PRO A 92 3.88 -17.76 -3.11
C PRO A 92 3.39 -16.54 -3.88
N ASP A 93 3.98 -16.31 -5.06
CA ASP A 93 3.73 -15.11 -5.86
C ASP A 93 2.28 -14.97 -6.35
N TYR A 94 1.56 -16.09 -6.53
CA TYR A 94 0.15 -16.04 -6.91
C TYR A 94 -0.72 -15.41 -5.79
N ALA A 95 -0.41 -15.65 -4.52
CA ALA A 95 -1.15 -15.09 -3.39
C ALA A 95 -0.96 -13.57 -3.33
N VAL A 96 0.26 -13.13 -3.57
CA VAL A 96 0.62 -11.70 -3.71
C VAL A 96 -0.12 -11.06 -4.87
N THR A 97 -0.16 -11.73 -6.01
CA THR A 97 -0.80 -11.23 -7.23
C THR A 97 -2.30 -11.03 -7.00
N HIS A 98 -2.98 -12.00 -6.39
CA HIS A 98 -4.41 -11.86 -6.07
C HIS A 98 -4.69 -10.69 -5.12
N LEU A 99 -3.88 -10.52 -4.07
CA LEU A 99 -4.01 -9.41 -3.14
C LEU A 99 -3.82 -8.06 -3.84
N LEU A 100 -2.78 -7.92 -4.68
CA LEU A 100 -2.52 -6.68 -5.41
C LEU A 100 -3.64 -6.35 -6.40
N ILE A 101 -4.23 -7.36 -7.06
CA ILE A 101 -5.40 -7.17 -7.93
C ILE A 101 -6.59 -6.66 -7.11
N GLU A 102 -6.91 -7.30 -5.99
CA GLU A 102 -8.05 -6.90 -5.15
C GLU A 102 -7.90 -5.46 -4.64
N LEU A 103 -6.73 -5.10 -4.14
CA LEU A 103 -6.41 -3.75 -3.69
C LEU A 103 -6.49 -2.74 -4.83
N GLY A 104 -5.95 -3.08 -6.00
CA GLY A 104 -6.03 -2.24 -7.19
C GLY A 104 -7.46 -2.00 -7.66
N GLU A 105 -8.30 -3.03 -7.72
CA GLU A 105 -9.72 -2.88 -8.08
C GLU A 105 -10.48 -2.06 -7.04
N ARG A 106 -10.16 -2.21 -5.76
CA ARG A 106 -10.79 -1.44 -4.68
C ARG A 106 -10.45 0.04 -4.82
N GLU A 107 -9.19 0.38 -5.08
CA GLU A 107 -8.72 1.74 -5.36
C GLU A 107 -9.41 2.35 -6.59
N LEU A 108 -9.53 1.59 -7.69
CA LEU A 108 -10.25 2.03 -8.89
C LEU A 108 -11.73 2.31 -8.60
N ARG A 109 -12.38 1.47 -7.79
CA ARG A 109 -13.79 1.64 -7.39
C ARG A 109 -13.99 2.80 -6.41
N SER A 110 -13.02 3.12 -5.55
CA SER A 110 -13.07 4.29 -4.68
C SER A 110 -12.71 5.60 -5.39
N GLY A 111 -11.80 5.55 -6.36
CA GLY A 111 -11.43 6.69 -7.20
C GLY A 111 -12.54 7.11 -8.17
N ALA A 112 -13.38 6.18 -8.62
CA ALA A 112 -14.55 6.47 -9.46
C ALA A 112 -15.74 7.11 -8.72
N LYS A 113 -15.63 7.36 -7.41
CA LYS A 113 -16.65 8.01 -6.56
C LYS A 113 -16.31 9.45 -6.16
N GLN A 114 -15.25 10.04 -6.72
CA GLN A 114 -14.95 11.48 -6.64
C GLN A 114 -15.23 12.16 -7.97
#